data_AF-A0A7J9QMN5-F1
#
_entry.id   AF-A0A7J9QMN5-F1
#
_cell.length_a   1.000
_cell.length_b   1.000
_cell.length_c   1.000
_cell.angle_alpha   90.00
_cell.angle_beta   90.00
_cell.angle_gamma   90.00
#
_symmetry.space_group_name_H-M   'P 1'
#
loop_
_entity.id
_entity.type
_entity.pdbx_description
1 polymer ?
#
loop_
_entity_poly.entity_id
_entity_poly.type
_entity_poly.pdbx_seq_one_letter_code
_entity_poly.pdbx_strand_id
1 'polypeptide(L)'
;MVITSSSSSSVEKTTICHIPPGNPDNAHTITVGGPAVRAHEAHGDYIEGSCEDEDFNPEDYESKKESRSSESENKESKALDRAQRLIEKLEQKITDLEDRLQKLLAKYESGEYYGNISEGDSEINTFEISLDGTATSIYDDSVTQDMLGKLFMENQVTKQDTTKFKITSGEIEIGGDIYDVAFGKARLSSSGTSGEENSLVIVMQTIDSLDNENTVKMTLGFTTSIEGEFGNPSEEFEILDNSRISEQWFLDGSGELDLKS
;
A
#
# COMPACT_ATOMS: atom_id res chain seq x y z
N MET A 1 56.53 -32.50 6.52
CA MET A 1 56.87 -31.82 7.79
C MET A 1 55.86 -30.72 7.98
N VAL A 2 54.97 -30.89 8.96
CA VAL A 2 53.85 -29.99 9.28
C VAL A 2 54.37 -28.90 10.21
N ILE A 3 54.03 -27.64 9.95
CA ILE A 3 53.98 -26.62 11.02
C ILE A 3 52.72 -25.79 10.77
N THR A 4 51.65 -26.16 11.46
CA THR A 4 50.45 -25.34 11.67
C THR A 4 50.73 -24.37 12.81
N SER A 5 50.66 -23.07 12.54
CA SER A 5 50.74 -22.01 13.54
C SER A 5 49.39 -21.83 14.24
N SER A 6 49.26 -22.36 15.45
CA SER A 6 48.16 -22.10 16.38
C SER A 6 48.49 -20.85 17.21
N SER A 7 47.78 -19.74 16.98
CA SER A 7 47.80 -18.55 17.83
C SER A 7 46.97 -18.80 19.10
N SER A 8 47.62 -18.94 20.25
CA SER A 8 46.98 -18.94 21.56
C SER A 8 46.60 -17.51 21.96
N SER A 9 45.34 -17.14 21.81
CA SER A 9 44.78 -15.92 22.41
C SER A 9 44.62 -16.13 23.92
N SER A 10 45.57 -15.62 24.71
CA SER A 10 45.38 -15.46 26.15
C SER A 10 44.25 -14.44 26.35
N VAL A 11 43.07 -14.91 26.75
CA VAL A 11 41.99 -14.02 27.20
C VAL A 11 42.47 -13.37 28.50
N GLU A 12 42.82 -12.09 28.44
CA GLU A 12 43.13 -11.30 29.63
C GLU A 12 41.97 -11.41 30.61
N LYS A 13 42.27 -11.72 31.88
CA LYS A 13 41.27 -11.85 32.94
C LYS A 13 41.48 -10.71 33.92
N THR A 14 40.38 -10.10 34.34
CA THR A 14 40.36 -8.96 35.25
C THR A 14 39.57 -9.34 36.50
N THR A 15 40.12 -9.00 37.66
CA THR A 15 39.44 -9.17 38.95
C THR A 15 38.63 -7.91 39.24
N ILE A 16 37.36 -8.10 39.61
CA ILE A 16 36.40 -7.02 39.86
C ILE A 16 35.64 -7.28 41.16
N CYS A 17 35.16 -6.21 41.82
CA CYS A 17 34.16 -6.32 42.88
C CYS A 17 32.77 -6.28 42.25
N HIS A 18 32.07 -7.42 42.25
CA HIS A 18 30.74 -7.56 41.66
C HIS A 18 29.66 -7.20 42.67
N ILE A 19 28.75 -6.31 42.29
CA ILE A 19 27.61 -5.86 43.10
C ILE A 19 26.33 -6.32 42.41
N PRO A 20 25.66 -7.40 42.89
CA PRO A 20 24.46 -7.91 42.25
C PRO A 20 23.33 -6.86 42.21
N PRO A 21 22.69 -6.64 41.04
CA PRO A 21 21.56 -5.73 40.93
C PRO A 21 20.45 -6.08 41.93
N GLY A 22 20.09 -5.13 42.79
CA GLY A 22 19.04 -5.29 43.80
C GLY A 22 19.46 -5.98 45.10
N ASN A 23 20.71 -6.43 45.25
CA ASN A 23 21.26 -6.94 46.51
C ASN A 23 22.71 -6.45 46.73
N PRO A 24 22.88 -5.16 47.05
CA PRO A 24 24.21 -4.57 47.22
C PRO A 24 25.01 -5.15 48.38
N ASP A 25 24.34 -5.69 49.42
CA ASP A 25 24.97 -6.32 50.57
C ASP A 25 25.67 -7.64 50.24
N ASN A 26 25.43 -8.20 49.04
CA ASN A 26 26.07 -9.42 48.55
C ASN A 26 27.19 -9.12 47.54
N ALA A 27 27.89 -7.99 47.73
CA ALA A 27 29.07 -7.67 46.95
C ALA A 27 30.17 -8.72 47.17
N HIS A 28 30.77 -9.23 46.09
CA HIS A 28 31.84 -10.22 46.20
C HIS A 28 32.82 -10.14 45.02
N THR A 29 34.07 -10.49 45.29
CA THR A 29 35.15 -10.45 44.31
C THR A 29 35.03 -11.61 43.31
N ILE A 30 35.01 -11.31 42.01
CA ILE A 30 35.02 -12.30 40.94
C ILE A 30 36.12 -11.99 39.92
N THR A 31 36.53 -12.99 39.15
CA THR A 31 37.46 -12.82 38.01
C THR A 31 36.72 -13.09 36.71
N VAL A 32 36.65 -12.09 35.85
CA VAL A 32 35.95 -12.15 34.57
C VAL A 32 36.94 -12.07 33.41
N GLY A 33 36.58 -12.63 32.26
CA GLY A 33 37.35 -12.40 31.03
C GLY A 33 37.20 -10.96 30.56
N GLY A 34 38.23 -10.39 29.95
CA GLY A 34 38.27 -9.00 29.45
C GLY A 34 37.02 -8.55 28.69
N PRO A 35 36.42 -9.36 27.80
CA PRO A 35 35.18 -8.99 27.11
C PRO A 35 33.96 -8.75 28.02
N ALA A 36 33.94 -9.36 29.22
CA ALA A 36 32.83 -9.25 30.17
C ALA A 36 32.95 -8.01 31.07
N VAL A 37 34.14 -7.40 31.19
CA VAL A 37 34.42 -6.26 32.08
C VAL A 37 33.45 -5.10 31.84
N ARG A 38 33.18 -4.74 30.58
CA ARG A 38 32.26 -3.63 30.26
C ARG A 38 30.82 -3.90 30.66
N ALA A 39 30.36 -5.16 30.62
CA ALA A 39 29.01 -5.51 31.04
C ALA A 39 28.86 -5.39 32.56
N HIS A 40 29.89 -5.81 33.28
CA HIS A 40 29.98 -5.69 34.73
C HIS A 40 30.06 -4.21 35.18
N GLU A 41 30.86 -3.38 34.50
CA GLU A 41 30.89 -1.92 34.74
C GLU A 41 29.53 -1.25 34.52
N ALA A 42 28.81 -1.65 33.46
CA ALA A 42 27.48 -1.14 33.15
C ALA A 42 26.45 -1.46 34.26
N HIS A 43 26.64 -2.55 34.99
CA HIS A 43 25.80 -2.93 36.13
C HIS A 43 26.26 -2.29 37.46
N GLY A 44 27.40 -1.61 37.49
CA GLY A 44 27.90 -0.91 38.67
C GLY A 44 29.03 -1.63 39.42
N ASP A 45 29.63 -2.66 38.82
CA ASP A 45 30.78 -3.35 39.40
C ASP A 45 32.04 -2.48 39.36
N TYR A 46 32.91 -2.66 40.35
CA TYR A 46 34.18 -1.95 40.43
C TYR A 46 35.29 -2.73 39.73
N ILE A 47 35.95 -2.11 38.74
CA ILE A 47 36.82 -2.81 37.78
C ILE A 47 38.27 -2.97 38.27
N GLU A 48 38.70 -2.18 39.26
CA GLU A 48 40.08 -2.17 39.75
C GLU A 48 40.18 -2.62 41.21
N GLY A 49 39.80 -3.87 41.50
CA GLY A 49 40.07 -4.41 42.84
C GLY A 49 39.11 -5.48 43.32
N SER A 50 39.51 -6.08 44.44
CA SER A 50 38.65 -6.86 45.32
C SER A 50 37.71 -5.95 46.11
N CYS A 51 36.62 -6.50 46.64
CA CYS A 51 35.73 -5.76 47.53
C CYS A 51 36.35 -5.40 48.89
N GLU A 52 37.61 -5.77 49.14
CA GLU A 52 38.35 -5.52 50.37
C GLU A 52 39.39 -4.38 50.22
N ASP A 53 39.51 -3.79 49.02
CA ASP A 53 40.45 -2.69 48.77
C ASP A 53 39.92 -1.35 49.34
N GLU A 54 40.79 -0.58 50.02
CA GLU A 54 40.43 0.60 50.84
C GLU A 54 39.92 1.84 50.06
N ASP A 55 39.74 1.74 48.73
CA ASP A 55 39.27 2.82 47.86
C ASP A 55 37.74 2.81 47.61
N PHE A 56 36.98 1.93 48.28
CA PHE A 56 35.52 1.86 48.14
C PHE A 56 34.79 2.94 48.96
N ASN A 57 34.24 3.97 48.30
CA ASN A 57 33.35 4.96 48.92
C ASN A 57 31.87 4.65 48.59
N PRO A 58 31.02 4.31 49.59
CA PRO A 58 29.59 4.03 49.39
C PRO A 58 28.78 5.19 48.80
N GLU A 59 29.22 6.45 48.97
CA GLU A 59 28.52 7.63 48.45
C GLU A 59 28.53 7.70 46.91
N ASP A 60 29.51 7.07 46.24
CA ASP A 60 29.57 7.00 44.78
C ASP A 60 28.57 5.99 44.18
N TYR A 61 28.08 5.04 44.98
CA TYR A 61 27.06 4.07 44.55
C TYR A 61 25.66 4.71 44.53
N GLU A 62 25.33 5.53 45.51
CA GLU A 62 24.06 6.24 45.61
C GLU A 62 23.90 7.25 44.46
N SER A 63 24.95 8.01 44.14
CA SER A 63 24.95 9.00 43.05
C SER A 63 24.81 8.36 41.66
N LYS A 64 25.42 7.19 41.44
CA LYS A 64 25.26 6.40 40.19
C LYS A 64 23.87 5.77 40.06
N LYS A 65 23.20 5.46 41.17
CA LYS A 65 21.84 4.93 41.19
C LYS A 65 20.81 6.01 40.85
N GLU A 66 20.95 7.21 41.41
CA GLU A 66 20.07 8.35 41.10
C GLU A 66 20.21 8.85 39.66
N SER A 67 21.45 8.89 39.13
CA SER A 67 21.70 9.24 37.72
C SER A 67 21.12 8.21 36.74
N ARG A 68 21.23 6.91 37.02
CA ARG A 68 20.59 5.85 36.20
C ARG A 68 19.07 5.87 36.28
N SER A 69 18.50 6.16 37.45
CA SER A 69 17.04 6.30 37.63
C SER A 69 16.50 7.47 36.80
N SER A 70 17.12 8.65 36.92
CA SER A 70 16.72 9.85 36.17
C SER A 70 16.93 9.71 34.65
N GLU A 71 17.95 8.97 34.19
CA GLU A 71 18.11 8.64 32.77
C GLU A 71 17.02 7.69 32.24
N SER A 72 16.59 6.73 33.06
CA SER A 72 15.49 5.80 32.69
C SER A 72 14.16 6.55 32.60
N GLU A 73 13.84 7.39 33.58
CA GLU A 73 12.65 8.23 33.60
C GLU A 73 12.63 9.23 32.41
N ASN A 74 13.79 9.79 32.05
CA ASN A 74 13.92 10.67 30.90
C ASN A 74 13.72 9.92 29.56
N LYS A 75 14.20 8.68 29.46
CA LYS A 75 13.96 7.83 28.27
C LYS A 75 12.50 7.43 28.15
N GLU A 76 11.85 7.07 29.27
CA GLU A 76 10.43 6.73 29.31
C GLU A 76 9.55 7.93 28.94
N SER A 77 9.81 9.11 29.52
CA SER A 77 9.10 10.35 29.19
C SER A 77 9.24 10.71 27.70
N LYS A 78 10.44 10.58 27.12
CA LYS A 78 10.66 10.78 25.68
C LYS A 78 9.95 9.75 24.82
N ALA A 79 9.86 8.50 25.27
CA ALA A 79 9.12 7.47 24.54
C ALA A 79 7.61 7.75 24.55
N LEU A 80 7.08 8.20 25.69
CA LEU A 80 5.68 8.61 25.83
C LEU A 80 5.36 9.85 24.96
N ASP A 81 6.22 10.86 24.95
CA ASP A 81 6.05 12.05 24.07
C ASP A 81 6.05 11.65 22.59
N ARG A 82 6.92 10.72 22.18
CA ARG A 82 6.91 10.19 20.80
C ARG A 82 5.63 9.43 20.49
N ALA A 83 5.16 8.59 21.41
CA ALA A 83 3.93 7.83 21.24
C ALA A 83 2.73 8.78 21.11
N GLN A 84 2.64 9.81 21.97
CA GLN A 84 1.58 10.80 21.94
C GLN A 84 1.56 11.57 20.60
N ARG A 85 2.72 12.03 20.12
CA ARG A 85 2.82 12.69 18.80
C ARG A 85 2.43 11.77 17.64
N LEU A 86 2.72 10.47 17.74
CA LEU A 86 2.29 9.50 16.73
C LEU A 86 0.77 9.34 16.74
N ILE A 87 0.15 9.25 17.92
CA ILE A 87 -1.30 9.18 18.06
C ILE A 87 -1.96 10.42 17.46
N GLU A 88 -1.51 11.63 17.83
CA GLU A 88 -2.04 12.89 17.29
C GLU A 88 -1.91 12.95 15.75
N LYS A 89 -0.80 12.47 15.20
CA LYS A 89 -0.61 12.40 13.74
C LYS A 89 -1.55 11.40 13.07
N LEU A 90 -1.85 10.28 13.72
CA LEU A 90 -2.79 9.28 13.20
C LEU A 90 -4.23 9.81 13.27
N GLU A 91 -4.62 10.45 14.37
CA GLU A 91 -5.93 11.10 14.52
C GLU A 91 -6.14 12.15 13.43
N GLN A 92 -5.14 13.01 13.19
CA GLN A 92 -5.21 14.00 12.12
C GLN A 92 -5.39 13.35 10.73
N LYS A 93 -4.70 12.23 10.47
CA LYS A 93 -4.87 11.48 9.22
C LYS A 93 -6.26 10.88 9.09
N ILE A 94 -6.82 10.36 10.17
CA ILE A 94 -8.19 9.82 10.17
C ILE A 94 -9.18 10.93 9.79
N THR A 95 -9.09 12.09 10.43
CA THR A 95 -9.97 13.23 10.11
C THR A 95 -9.80 13.73 8.66
N ASP A 96 -8.56 13.79 8.15
CA ASP A 96 -8.31 14.16 6.74
C ASP A 96 -8.92 13.14 5.76
N LEU A 97 -8.84 11.86 6.09
CA LEU A 97 -9.47 10.79 5.30
C LEU A 97 -10.99 10.88 5.33
N GLU A 98 -11.59 11.16 6.49
CA GLU A 98 -13.04 11.33 6.63
C GLU A 98 -13.57 12.53 5.83
N ASP A 99 -12.90 13.68 5.91
CA ASP A 99 -13.27 14.88 5.13
C ASP A 99 -13.13 14.62 3.63
N ARG A 100 -12.05 13.95 3.21
CA ARG A 100 -11.86 13.55 1.81
C ARG A 100 -12.95 12.59 1.35
N LEU A 101 -13.37 11.63 2.18
CA LEU A 101 -14.44 10.70 1.87
C LEU A 101 -15.78 11.43 1.70
N GLN A 102 -16.13 12.33 2.63
CA GLN A 102 -17.35 13.14 2.52
C GLN A 102 -17.37 13.98 1.24
N LYS A 103 -16.24 14.60 0.86
CA LYS A 103 -16.12 15.34 -0.41
C LYS A 103 -16.30 14.45 -1.63
N LEU A 104 -15.82 13.21 -1.59
CA LEU A 104 -16.00 12.25 -2.69
C LEU A 104 -17.45 11.78 -2.78
N LEU A 105 -18.11 11.49 -1.66
CA LEU A 105 -19.52 11.11 -1.63
C LEU A 105 -20.41 12.23 -2.17
N ALA A 106 -20.19 13.48 -1.76
CA ALA A 106 -20.93 14.62 -2.28
C ALA A 106 -20.79 14.76 -3.81
N LYS A 107 -19.58 14.52 -4.34
CA LYS A 107 -19.35 14.50 -5.79
C LYS A 107 -20.01 13.33 -6.49
N TYR A 108 -20.07 12.16 -5.83
CA TYR A 108 -20.76 11.00 -6.39
C TYR A 108 -22.27 11.27 -6.48
N GLU A 109 -22.86 11.80 -5.42
CA GLU A 109 -24.29 12.15 -5.36
C GLU A 109 -24.68 13.26 -6.34
N SER A 110 -23.82 14.28 -6.51
CA SER A 110 -24.06 15.35 -7.48
C SER A 110 -23.74 14.93 -8.93
N GLY A 111 -23.11 13.77 -9.12
CA GLY A 111 -22.58 13.30 -10.39
C GLY A 111 -21.26 13.97 -10.83
N GLU A 112 -20.77 14.99 -10.11
CA GLU A 112 -19.47 15.63 -10.36
C GLU A 112 -18.29 14.65 -10.36
N TYR A 113 -18.43 13.51 -9.69
CA TYR A 113 -17.47 12.42 -9.70
C TYR A 113 -17.20 11.90 -11.12
N TYR A 114 -18.24 11.87 -11.96
CA TYR A 114 -18.17 11.47 -13.35
C TYR A 114 -17.74 12.64 -14.24
N GLY A 115 -17.87 13.89 -13.78
CA GLY A 115 -17.28 15.10 -14.37
C GLY A 115 -18.20 16.32 -14.21
N ASN A 116 -17.84 17.49 -14.76
CA ASN A 116 -18.70 18.68 -14.68
C ASN A 116 -20.08 18.42 -15.33
N ILE A 117 -21.16 18.55 -14.56
CA ILE A 117 -22.56 18.42 -14.99
C ILE A 117 -23.21 19.78 -14.85
N SER A 118 -23.67 20.37 -15.96
CA SER A 118 -24.35 21.69 -15.95
C SER A 118 -25.88 21.59 -16.04
N GLU A 119 -26.42 20.47 -16.53
CA GLU A 119 -27.86 20.14 -16.60
C GLU A 119 -27.98 18.64 -16.95
N GLY A 120 -28.86 17.90 -16.27
CA GLY A 120 -29.08 16.47 -16.51
C GLY A 120 -29.96 16.21 -17.74
N ASP A 121 -29.73 15.10 -18.45
CA ASP A 121 -30.50 14.69 -19.64
C ASP A 121 -31.82 14.19 -19.12
N SER A 122 -32.83 14.29 -19.97
CA SER A 122 -34.13 13.71 -19.68
C SER A 122 -34.16 12.18 -19.91
N GLU A 123 -33.15 11.60 -20.59
CA GLU A 123 -33.12 10.19 -20.96
C GLU A 123 -31.75 9.54 -20.66
N ILE A 124 -31.77 8.43 -19.93
CA ILE A 124 -30.61 7.59 -19.62
C ILE A 124 -30.63 6.39 -20.57
N ASN A 125 -29.60 6.29 -21.39
CA ASN A 125 -29.32 5.17 -22.28
C ASN A 125 -28.34 4.22 -21.61
N THR A 126 -28.62 2.92 -21.72
CA THR A 126 -27.75 1.85 -21.24
C THR A 126 -27.00 1.24 -22.42
N PHE A 127 -25.73 0.92 -22.23
CA PHE A 127 -24.86 0.29 -23.22
C PHE A 127 -24.34 -1.04 -22.65
N GLU A 128 -24.26 -2.07 -23.47
CA GLU A 128 -23.59 -3.34 -23.18
C GLU A 128 -22.26 -3.37 -23.94
N ILE A 129 -21.18 -3.74 -23.25
CA ILE A 129 -19.86 -3.97 -23.83
C ILE A 129 -19.55 -5.45 -23.64
N SER A 130 -19.42 -6.19 -24.73
CA SER A 130 -18.98 -7.59 -24.73
C SER A 130 -17.48 -7.65 -25.02
N LEU A 131 -16.73 -8.39 -24.21
CA LEU A 131 -15.28 -8.53 -24.29
C LEU A 131 -14.91 -9.98 -24.57
N ASP A 132 -14.01 -10.19 -25.53
CA ASP A 132 -13.39 -11.48 -25.84
C ASP A 132 -11.90 -11.28 -26.12
N GLY A 133 -11.05 -12.05 -25.46
CA GLY A 133 -9.61 -11.90 -25.62
C GLY A 133 -8.80 -12.75 -24.66
N THR A 134 -7.66 -12.21 -24.25
CA THR A 134 -6.71 -12.89 -23.38
C THR A 134 -6.19 -11.98 -22.28
N ALA A 135 -5.80 -12.58 -21.18
CA ALA A 135 -5.12 -11.94 -20.07
C ALA A 135 -3.75 -12.59 -19.86
N THR A 136 -2.69 -11.80 -19.92
CA THR A 136 -1.30 -12.25 -19.72
C THR A 136 -0.77 -11.74 -18.38
N SER A 137 -0.16 -12.61 -17.58
CA SER A 137 0.29 -12.24 -16.24
C SER A 137 1.36 -11.15 -16.30
N ILE A 138 1.31 -10.19 -15.37
CA ILE A 138 2.34 -9.15 -15.29
C ILE A 138 3.68 -9.68 -14.72
N TYR A 139 3.66 -10.87 -14.12
CA TYR A 139 4.83 -11.48 -13.48
C TYR A 139 5.51 -12.51 -14.38
N ASP A 140 4.78 -13.11 -15.33
CA ASP A 140 5.24 -14.15 -16.24
C ASP A 140 4.47 -14.08 -17.56
N ASP A 141 5.14 -13.65 -18.64
CA ASP A 141 4.53 -13.47 -19.97
C ASP A 141 4.19 -14.79 -20.68
N SER A 142 4.63 -15.94 -20.13
CA SER A 142 4.22 -17.26 -20.60
C SER A 142 2.88 -17.73 -20.01
N VAL A 143 2.39 -17.05 -18.98
CA VAL A 143 1.10 -17.32 -18.35
C VAL A 143 0.04 -16.45 -19.00
N THR A 144 -0.68 -17.04 -19.95
CA THR A 144 -1.83 -16.41 -20.62
C THR A 144 -3.09 -17.25 -20.40
N GLN A 145 -4.19 -16.57 -20.10
CA GLN A 145 -5.51 -17.17 -19.90
C GLN A 145 -6.52 -16.53 -20.85
N ASP A 146 -7.57 -17.28 -21.21
CA ASP A 146 -8.70 -16.73 -21.93
C ASP A 146 -9.44 -15.73 -21.04
N MET A 147 -9.90 -14.62 -21.65
CA MET A 147 -10.65 -13.57 -21.01
C MET A 147 -11.98 -13.38 -21.72
N LEU A 148 -13.07 -13.43 -20.95
CA LEU A 148 -14.40 -13.02 -21.40
C LEU A 148 -14.92 -11.94 -20.47
N GLY A 149 -15.81 -11.08 -20.96
CA GLY A 149 -16.43 -10.10 -20.09
C GLY A 149 -17.67 -9.47 -20.66
N LYS A 150 -18.51 -8.97 -19.76
CA LYS A 150 -19.68 -8.15 -20.09
C LYS A 150 -19.73 -6.98 -19.13
N LEU A 151 -19.76 -5.76 -19.67
CA LEU A 151 -19.89 -4.54 -18.90
C LEU A 151 -21.17 -3.81 -19.28
N PHE A 152 -21.78 -3.16 -18.30
CA PHE A 152 -22.93 -2.30 -18.50
C PHE A 152 -22.56 -0.88 -18.10
N MET A 153 -22.94 0.07 -18.95
CA MET A 153 -22.70 1.48 -18.64
C MET A 153 -23.86 2.37 -19.08
N GLU A 154 -24.00 3.49 -18.40
CA GLU A 154 -25.04 4.47 -18.65
C GLU A 154 -24.40 5.80 -19.06
N ASN A 155 -25.00 6.52 -20.00
CA ASN A 155 -24.57 7.90 -20.29
C ASN A 155 -24.74 8.78 -19.05
N GLN A 156 -23.78 9.68 -18.87
CA GLN A 156 -23.86 10.75 -17.88
C GLN A 156 -23.89 12.08 -18.64
N VAL A 157 -24.83 12.92 -18.24
CA VAL A 157 -25.33 13.95 -19.12
C VAL A 157 -24.46 15.19 -19.07
N THR A 158 -23.99 15.61 -20.24
CA THR A 158 -23.35 16.90 -20.42
C THR A 158 -23.77 17.55 -21.73
N LYS A 159 -24.99 18.12 -21.76
CA LYS A 159 -25.56 19.17 -22.63
C LYS A 159 -25.19 19.33 -24.11
N GLN A 160 -24.32 18.56 -24.75
CA GLN A 160 -24.22 18.54 -26.22
C GLN A 160 -23.32 17.48 -26.85
N ASP A 161 -22.40 16.82 -26.14
CA ASP A 161 -21.57 15.77 -26.77
C ASP A 161 -21.30 14.67 -25.72
N THR A 162 -21.77 13.46 -26.01
CA THR A 162 -21.66 12.28 -25.15
C THR A 162 -20.19 11.94 -24.89
N THR A 163 -19.65 12.28 -23.73
CA THR A 163 -18.21 12.03 -23.46
C THR A 163 -17.94 11.32 -22.14
N LYS A 164 -18.97 11.01 -21.33
CA LYS A 164 -18.80 10.41 -20.01
C LYS A 164 -19.88 9.40 -19.71
N PHE A 165 -19.47 8.29 -19.11
CA PHE A 165 -20.34 7.18 -18.77
C PHE A 165 -20.06 6.71 -17.35
N LYS A 166 -21.11 6.22 -16.70
CA LYS A 166 -21.03 5.50 -15.44
C LYS A 166 -21.06 4.01 -15.74
N ILE A 167 -20.06 3.26 -15.30
CA ILE A 167 -20.12 1.80 -15.33
C ILE A 167 -21.01 1.36 -14.15
N THR A 168 -22.10 0.65 -14.45
CA THR A 168 -23.14 0.30 -13.47
C THR A 168 -22.98 -1.12 -12.94
N SER A 169 -22.57 -2.05 -13.79
CA SER A 169 -22.33 -3.45 -13.44
C SER A 169 -21.53 -4.14 -14.54
N GLY A 170 -21.19 -5.40 -14.30
CA GLY A 170 -20.48 -6.23 -15.26
C GLY A 170 -19.65 -7.28 -14.56
N GLU A 171 -19.03 -8.13 -15.37
CA GLU A 171 -18.17 -9.22 -14.93
C GLU A 171 -17.05 -9.39 -15.97
N ILE A 172 -15.85 -9.68 -15.49
CA ILE A 172 -14.75 -10.19 -16.31
C ILE A 172 -14.35 -11.55 -15.76
N GLU A 173 -14.28 -12.56 -16.62
CA GLU A 173 -13.77 -13.89 -16.31
C GLU A 173 -12.40 -14.07 -16.95
N ILE A 174 -11.40 -14.49 -16.16
CA ILE A 174 -10.05 -14.81 -16.63
C ILE A 174 -9.65 -16.19 -16.10
N GLY A 175 -9.47 -17.16 -16.99
CA GLY A 175 -9.01 -18.51 -16.58
C GLY A 175 -9.89 -19.19 -15.52
N GLY A 176 -11.17 -18.81 -15.42
CA GLY A 176 -12.13 -19.27 -14.41
C GLY A 176 -12.23 -18.42 -13.15
N ASP A 177 -11.37 -17.42 -12.97
CA ASP A 177 -11.49 -16.41 -11.91
C ASP A 177 -12.45 -15.31 -12.35
N ILE A 178 -13.39 -14.96 -11.48
CA ILE A 178 -14.43 -13.96 -11.73
C ILE A 178 -14.08 -12.65 -11.03
N TYR A 179 -14.20 -11.55 -11.78
CA TYR A 179 -14.02 -10.18 -11.32
C TYR A 179 -15.34 -9.41 -11.51
N ASP A 180 -16.12 -9.29 -10.43
CA ASP A 180 -17.39 -8.58 -10.40
C ASP A 180 -17.17 -7.07 -10.40
N VAL A 181 -17.77 -6.34 -11.33
CA VAL A 181 -17.64 -4.88 -11.41
C VAL A 181 -18.48 -4.22 -10.31
N ALA A 182 -17.82 -3.53 -9.39
CA ALA A 182 -18.47 -2.79 -8.32
C ALA A 182 -18.95 -1.41 -8.80
N PHE A 183 -18.05 -0.62 -9.39
CA PHE A 183 -18.37 0.69 -9.98
C PHE A 183 -17.26 1.14 -10.90
N GLY A 184 -17.56 2.06 -11.81
CA GLY A 184 -16.55 2.64 -12.66
C GLY A 184 -17.04 3.85 -13.44
N LYS A 185 -16.13 4.39 -14.24
CA LYS A 185 -16.41 5.47 -15.17
C LYS A 185 -15.71 5.22 -16.49
N ALA A 186 -16.34 5.66 -17.56
CA ALA A 186 -15.71 5.70 -18.86
C ALA A 186 -15.81 7.10 -19.45
N ARG A 187 -14.89 7.41 -20.36
CA ARG A 187 -14.94 8.64 -21.14
C ARG A 187 -14.44 8.40 -22.55
N LEU A 188 -15.06 9.06 -23.51
CA LEU A 188 -14.47 9.18 -24.83
C LEU A 188 -13.20 10.04 -24.75
N SER A 189 -12.24 9.69 -25.58
CA SER A 189 -10.95 10.33 -25.70
C SER A 189 -10.48 10.22 -27.14
N SER A 190 -9.71 11.20 -27.60
CA SER A 190 -9.01 11.08 -28.87
C SER A 190 -7.76 10.22 -28.73
N SER A 191 -7.54 9.29 -29.66
CA SER A 191 -6.35 8.42 -29.67
C SER A 191 -5.24 8.93 -30.61
N GLY A 192 -5.40 10.09 -31.28
CA GLY A 192 -4.43 10.62 -32.24
C GLY A 192 -4.36 12.14 -32.39
N THR A 193 -3.52 12.60 -33.34
CA THR A 193 -3.33 14.03 -33.68
C THR A 193 -4.48 14.63 -34.50
N SER A 194 -5.42 13.81 -34.99
CA SER A 194 -6.60 14.26 -35.74
C SER A 194 -7.66 14.92 -34.85
N GLY A 195 -7.65 14.64 -33.55
CA GLY A 195 -8.65 15.14 -32.61
C GLY A 195 -9.97 14.35 -32.62
N GLU A 196 -10.07 13.29 -33.42
CA GLU A 196 -11.25 12.40 -33.48
C GLU A 196 -11.38 11.57 -32.19
N GLU A 197 -12.58 11.50 -31.62
CA GLU A 197 -12.88 10.71 -30.42
C GLU A 197 -13.15 9.25 -30.78
N ASN A 198 -12.07 8.50 -30.99
CA ASN A 198 -12.10 7.10 -31.40
C ASN A 198 -11.58 6.14 -30.32
N SER A 199 -11.53 6.57 -29.06
CA SER A 199 -11.17 5.69 -27.95
C SER A 199 -12.04 5.91 -26.72
N LEU A 200 -12.37 4.82 -26.02
CA LEU A 200 -13.08 4.83 -24.76
C LEU A 200 -12.14 4.40 -23.64
N VAL A 201 -11.84 5.30 -22.71
CA VAL A 201 -11.01 4.99 -21.54
C VAL A 201 -11.92 4.65 -20.36
N ILE A 202 -11.82 3.41 -19.89
CA ILE A 202 -12.58 2.86 -18.78
C ILE A 202 -11.67 2.72 -17.56
N VAL A 203 -12.17 3.15 -16.39
CA VAL A 203 -11.55 2.88 -15.09
C VAL A 203 -12.63 2.39 -14.16
N MET A 204 -12.48 1.18 -13.63
CA MET A 204 -13.45 0.54 -12.75
C MET A 204 -12.78 -0.21 -11.61
N GLN A 205 -13.52 -0.35 -10.50
CA GLN A 205 -13.18 -1.26 -9.42
C GLN A 205 -13.95 -2.56 -9.61
N THR A 206 -13.27 -3.67 -9.36
CA THR A 206 -13.80 -5.02 -9.41
C THR A 206 -13.52 -5.72 -8.09
N ILE A 207 -14.33 -6.72 -7.75
CA ILE A 207 -14.17 -7.56 -6.56
C ILE A 207 -14.00 -8.99 -7.07
N ASP A 208 -12.94 -9.67 -6.61
CA ASP A 208 -12.73 -11.07 -6.96
C ASP A 208 -13.48 -12.02 -5.99
N SER A 209 -13.43 -13.32 -6.28
CA SER A 209 -14.07 -14.36 -5.45
C SER A 209 -13.58 -14.45 -4.00
N LEU A 210 -12.47 -13.78 -3.67
CA LEU A 210 -11.88 -13.71 -2.34
C LEU A 210 -12.15 -12.35 -1.65
N ASP A 211 -13.08 -11.57 -2.20
CA ASP A 211 -13.43 -10.21 -1.76
C ASP A 211 -12.27 -9.20 -1.86
N ASN A 212 -11.25 -9.44 -2.69
CA ASN A 212 -10.20 -8.44 -2.92
C ASN A 212 -10.66 -7.41 -3.95
N GLU A 213 -10.43 -6.14 -3.63
CA GLU A 213 -10.69 -5.03 -4.54
C GLU A 213 -9.55 -4.87 -5.57
N ASN A 214 -9.93 -4.77 -6.84
CA ASN A 214 -9.02 -4.73 -7.97
C ASN A 214 -9.37 -3.56 -8.89
N THR A 215 -8.39 -2.74 -9.22
CA THR A 215 -8.57 -1.64 -10.17
C THR A 215 -8.29 -2.11 -11.59
N VAL A 216 -9.30 -2.02 -12.46
CA VAL A 216 -9.17 -2.26 -13.89
C VAL A 216 -9.10 -0.93 -14.64
N LYS A 217 -8.08 -0.79 -15.48
CA LYS A 217 -7.98 0.28 -16.46
C LYS A 217 -7.97 -0.35 -17.84
N MET A 218 -8.88 0.05 -18.70
CA MET A 218 -9.02 -0.48 -20.05
C MET A 218 -9.18 0.66 -21.04
N THR A 219 -8.55 0.57 -22.20
CA THR A 219 -8.77 1.52 -23.29
C THR A 219 -9.24 0.74 -24.51
N LEU A 220 -10.42 1.07 -25.00
CA LEU A 220 -11.00 0.50 -26.21
C LEU A 220 -10.73 1.45 -27.37
N GLY A 221 -10.19 0.95 -28.47
CA GLY A 221 -9.96 1.69 -29.71
C GLY A 221 -10.98 1.29 -30.77
N PHE A 222 -11.60 2.29 -31.39
CA PHE A 222 -12.61 2.12 -32.43
C PHE A 222 -12.03 2.51 -33.79
N THR A 223 -12.49 1.86 -34.86
CA THR A 223 -12.03 2.16 -36.23
C THR A 223 -12.59 3.47 -36.78
N THR A 224 -13.72 3.92 -36.24
CA THR A 224 -14.44 5.13 -36.63
C THR A 224 -14.57 6.09 -35.46
N SER A 225 -14.64 7.40 -35.75
CA SER A 225 -14.98 8.40 -34.74
C SER A 225 -16.36 8.06 -34.18
N ILE A 226 -16.48 8.08 -32.86
CA ILE A 226 -17.76 7.89 -32.19
C ILE A 226 -18.49 9.23 -32.22
N GLU A 227 -19.21 9.50 -33.30
CA GLU A 227 -20.05 10.69 -33.47
C GLU A 227 -21.47 10.26 -33.88
N GLY A 228 -22.49 10.62 -33.09
CA GLY A 228 -23.90 10.32 -33.39
C GLY A 228 -24.61 9.43 -32.37
N GLU A 229 -25.46 8.50 -32.83
CA GLU A 229 -26.15 7.51 -31.99
C GLU A 229 -25.15 6.42 -31.55
N PHE A 230 -24.42 6.70 -30.47
CA PHE A 230 -23.44 5.77 -29.92
C PHE A 230 -24.05 4.38 -29.66
N GLY A 231 -23.36 3.32 -30.10
CA GLY A 231 -23.82 1.94 -29.93
C GLY A 231 -25.05 1.57 -30.78
N ASN A 232 -25.48 2.41 -31.72
CA ASN A 232 -26.51 2.08 -32.69
C ASN A 232 -26.12 2.53 -34.11
N PRO A 233 -25.65 1.63 -34.99
CA PRO A 233 -25.51 0.18 -34.80
C PRO A 233 -24.36 -0.20 -33.85
N SER A 234 -24.21 -1.51 -33.58
CA SER A 234 -23.10 -2.04 -32.78
C SER A 234 -21.74 -1.56 -33.30
N GLU A 235 -20.86 -1.16 -32.39
CA GLU A 235 -19.52 -0.66 -32.68
C GLU A 235 -18.47 -1.68 -32.24
N GLU A 236 -17.66 -2.17 -33.20
CA GLU A 236 -16.53 -3.06 -32.92
C GLU A 236 -15.34 -2.26 -32.36
N PHE A 237 -14.59 -2.86 -31.43
CA PHE A 237 -13.39 -2.26 -30.87
C PHE A 237 -12.28 -3.29 -30.63
N GLU A 238 -11.06 -2.76 -30.48
CA GLU A 238 -9.89 -3.49 -29.98
C GLU A 238 -9.46 -2.95 -28.61
N ILE A 239 -9.00 -3.84 -27.74
CA ILE A 239 -8.41 -3.49 -26.45
C ILE A 239 -6.96 -3.05 -26.70
N LEU A 240 -6.60 -1.84 -26.27
CA LEU A 240 -5.27 -1.29 -26.48
C LEU A 240 -4.28 -1.68 -25.36
N ASP A 241 -2.99 -1.77 -25.69
CA ASP A 241 -1.84 -2.24 -24.87
C ASP A 241 -1.69 -1.66 -23.45
N ASN A 242 -2.42 -0.59 -23.10
CA ASN A 242 -2.38 0.03 -21.78
C ASN A 242 -3.45 -0.54 -20.81
N SER A 243 -4.16 -1.57 -21.24
CA SER A 243 -5.27 -2.20 -20.53
C SER A 243 -4.78 -3.29 -19.57
N ARG A 244 -5.26 -3.25 -18.32
CA ARG A 244 -4.82 -4.15 -17.25
C ARG A 244 -5.79 -4.24 -16.08
N ILE A 245 -5.75 -5.39 -15.41
CA ILE A 245 -6.10 -5.50 -13.99
C ILE A 245 -4.84 -5.20 -13.19
N SER A 246 -4.91 -4.19 -12.32
CA SER A 246 -3.74 -3.67 -11.61
C SER A 246 -3.04 -4.75 -10.81
N GLU A 247 -1.71 -4.81 -10.95
CA GLU A 247 -0.84 -5.78 -10.26
C GLU A 247 -1.08 -7.26 -10.61
N GLN A 248 -1.84 -7.57 -11.68
CA GLN A 248 -2.18 -8.96 -12.03
C GLN A 248 -2.04 -9.29 -13.51
N TRP A 249 -2.78 -8.61 -14.39
CA TRP A 249 -2.97 -9.02 -15.79
C TRP A 249 -2.84 -7.86 -16.77
N PHE A 250 -2.13 -8.04 -17.87
CA PHE A 250 -2.29 -7.26 -19.10
C PHE A 250 -3.44 -7.83 -19.91
N LEU A 251 -4.32 -6.98 -20.44
CA LEU A 251 -5.51 -7.37 -21.18
C LEU A 251 -5.34 -7.02 -22.66
N ASP A 252 -5.70 -7.96 -23.52
CA ASP A 252 -5.68 -7.84 -24.98
C ASP A 252 -6.90 -8.54 -25.57
N GLY A 253 -7.41 -8.07 -26.70
CA GLY A 253 -8.61 -8.65 -27.31
C GLY A 253 -9.45 -7.64 -28.07
N SER A 254 -10.71 -8.00 -28.29
CA SER A 254 -11.67 -7.22 -29.05
C SER A 254 -13.07 -7.39 -28.48
N GLY A 255 -14.02 -6.65 -29.03
CA GLY A 255 -15.40 -6.77 -28.59
C GLY A 255 -16.36 -5.89 -29.35
N GLU A 256 -17.59 -5.89 -28.87
CA GLU A 256 -18.72 -5.15 -29.43
C GLU A 256 -19.35 -4.26 -28.36
N LEU A 257 -19.77 -3.07 -28.76
CA LEU A 257 -20.51 -2.12 -27.95
C LEU A 257 -21.89 -1.88 -28.55
N ASP A 258 -22.92 -2.17 -27.76
CA ASP A 258 -24.33 -2.08 -28.17
C ASP A 258 -25.12 -1.12 -27.28
N LEU A 259 -26.02 -0.35 -27.89
CA LEU A 259 -27.09 0.35 -27.17
C LEU A 259 -28.18 -0.66 -26.77
N LYS A 260 -28.44 -0.78 -25.46
CA LYS A 260 -29.58 -1.55 -24.94
C LYS A 260 -30.87 -0.77 -25.16
N SER A 261 -31.73 -1.32 -26.01
CA SER A 261 -33.13 -0.89 -26.21
C SER A 261 -34.01 -1.15 -24.98
#